data_AF-A0A8T5MN50-F1
#
_entry.id   AF-A0A8T5MN50-F1
#
_cell.length_a   1.000
_cell.length_b   1.000
_cell.length_c   1.000
_cell.angle_alpha   90.00
_cell.angle_beta   90.00
_cell.angle_gamma   90.00
#
_symmetry.space_group_name_H-M   'P 1'
#
loop_
_entity.id
_entity.type
_entity.pdbx_description
1 polymer ?
#
loop_
_entity_poly.entity_id
_entity_poly.type
_entity_poly.pdbx_seq_one_letter_code
_entity_poly.pdbx_strand_id
1 'polypeptide(L)'
;MPDKPTSEEAYSALNRVLEESRTDISDISDAIEELGSSPGPEDIGKRIPLLAKKVIDIDSRLVEAFDFAAALYGHATTDGLTGFRTKAYFDTVVKPRLAQHPNLAYLMVDIDQFKRYNDSYGHPQGDEAIRSVTGVIQRVAPTDLLFRFGGEEFSVIVVGYDVERETAYKIAENIREEVQKNVIQVMAARSVAEDLTTRISEEYGMMMNKEFRVILEAFGATKHTSSTSHEEVLQALIGSARSEMANQENLMQKQTTILDEIHQYLYRLQRLTVSIGGAVKDTEEPIDNLIKRADDALYVAKKTRIASSLSNGTFLA
;
A
#
# COMPACT_ATOMS: atom_id res chain seq x y z
N MET A 1 -23.93 -9.03 -0.48
CA MET A 1 -23.73 -7.74 -1.18
C MET A 1 -25.03 -6.97 -1.03
N PRO A 2 -24.99 -5.66 -0.71
CA PRO A 2 -26.20 -4.84 -0.82
C PRO A 2 -26.66 -4.86 -2.28
N ASP A 3 -27.98 -4.87 -2.50
CA ASP A 3 -28.55 -4.86 -3.84
C ASP A 3 -28.11 -3.60 -4.60
N LYS A 4 -27.86 -3.78 -5.90
CA LYS A 4 -27.50 -2.67 -6.79
C LYS A 4 -28.68 -1.69 -6.82
N PRO A 5 -28.48 -0.41 -6.48
CA PRO A 5 -29.60 0.50 -6.35
C PRO A 5 -30.26 0.72 -7.71
N THR A 6 -31.57 0.90 -7.70
CA THR A 6 -32.37 1.11 -8.90
C THR A 6 -31.98 2.44 -9.57
N SER A 7 -32.24 2.56 -10.87
CA SER A 7 -32.03 3.83 -11.59
C SER A 7 -32.80 5.00 -10.98
N GLU A 8 -33.93 4.74 -10.33
CA GLU A 8 -34.76 5.79 -9.74
C GLU A 8 -34.20 6.29 -8.39
N GLU A 9 -33.79 5.38 -7.51
CA GLU A 9 -33.07 5.71 -6.27
C GLU A 9 -31.80 6.51 -6.55
N ALA A 10 -31.17 6.19 -7.67
CA ALA A 10 -29.99 6.86 -8.17
C ALA A 10 -30.15 8.29 -8.57
N TYR A 11 -31.12 8.53 -9.46
CA TYR A 11 -31.42 9.88 -9.90
C TYR A 11 -31.89 10.72 -8.73
N SER A 12 -32.65 10.14 -7.79
CA SER A 12 -33.07 10.83 -6.57
C SER A 12 -31.88 11.20 -5.67
N ALA A 13 -30.93 10.28 -5.46
CA ALA A 13 -29.74 10.54 -4.66
C ALA A 13 -28.83 11.60 -5.30
N LEU A 14 -28.61 11.52 -6.62
CA LEU A 14 -27.81 12.48 -7.37
C LEU A 14 -28.42 13.88 -7.34
N ASN A 15 -29.74 13.99 -7.55
CA ASN A 15 -30.45 15.26 -7.48
C ASN A 15 -30.39 15.89 -6.08
N ARG A 16 -30.50 15.07 -5.02
CA ARG A 16 -30.34 15.54 -3.65
C ARG A 16 -28.95 16.13 -3.42
N VAL A 17 -27.89 15.43 -3.84
CA VAL A 17 -26.52 15.93 -3.72
C VAL A 17 -26.32 17.24 -4.48
N LEU A 18 -26.86 17.34 -5.71
CA LEU A 18 -26.75 18.54 -6.52
C LEU A 18 -27.44 19.75 -5.90
N GLU A 19 -28.65 19.58 -5.36
CA GLU A 19 -29.38 20.66 -4.70
C GLU A 19 -28.70 21.10 -3.40
N GLU A 20 -28.31 20.16 -2.54
CA GLU A 20 -27.62 20.49 -1.29
C GLU A 20 -26.27 21.17 -1.54
N SER A 21 -25.51 20.72 -2.56
CA SER A 21 -24.24 21.35 -2.95
C SER A 21 -24.43 22.75 -3.52
N ARG A 22 -25.50 23.00 -4.29
CA ARG A 22 -25.84 24.34 -4.80
C ARG A 22 -26.11 25.31 -3.66
N THR A 23 -26.85 24.87 -2.64
CA THR A 23 -27.12 25.69 -1.45
C THR A 23 -25.82 26.06 -0.75
N ASP A 24 -24.93 25.09 -0.49
CA ASP A 24 -23.67 25.39 0.19
C ASP A 24 -22.71 26.25 -0.63
N ILE A 25 -22.69 26.10 -1.96
CA ILE A 25 -21.92 26.99 -2.85
C ILE A 25 -22.45 28.42 -2.78
N SER A 26 -23.78 28.60 -2.75
CA SER A 26 -24.40 29.92 -2.58
C SER A 26 -23.99 30.53 -1.25
N ASP A 27 -24.11 29.78 -0.15
CA ASP A 27 -23.74 30.24 1.18
C ASP A 27 -22.25 30.61 1.29
N ILE A 28 -21.38 29.84 0.63
CA ILE A 28 -19.94 30.14 0.54
C ILE A 28 -19.73 31.45 -0.22
N SER A 29 -20.41 31.64 -1.35
CA SER A 29 -20.31 32.84 -2.18
C SER A 29 -20.73 34.08 -1.39
N ASP A 30 -21.87 34.03 -0.71
CA ASP A 30 -22.39 35.12 0.11
C ASP A 30 -21.42 35.47 1.24
N ALA A 31 -20.89 34.46 1.92
CA ALA A 31 -19.91 34.65 2.98
C ALA A 31 -18.58 35.24 2.49
N ILE A 32 -18.15 34.94 1.26
CA ILE A 32 -16.96 35.54 0.64
C ILE A 32 -17.21 37.01 0.29
N GLU A 33 -18.38 37.36 -0.27
CA GLU A 33 -18.74 38.75 -0.57
C GLU A 33 -18.80 39.62 0.69
N GLU A 34 -19.35 39.08 1.78
CA GLU A 34 -19.38 39.75 3.09
C GLU A 34 -17.97 39.94 3.67
N LEU A 35 -17.06 38.98 3.48
CA LEU A 35 -15.65 39.11 3.86
C LEU A 35 -14.87 40.13 3.01
N GLY A 36 -15.35 40.48 1.81
CA GLY A 36 -14.77 41.54 0.98
C GLY A 36 -15.05 42.96 1.50
N SER A 37 -16.02 43.11 2.42
CA SER A 37 -16.55 44.40 2.88
C SER A 37 -15.80 45.02 4.08
N SER A 38 -14.52 44.66 4.27
CA SER A 38 -13.65 45.09 5.40
C SER A 38 -14.00 44.47 6.78
N PRO A 39 -13.92 43.14 6.93
CA PRO A 39 -14.17 42.44 8.19
C PRO A 39 -13.04 42.63 9.20
N GLY A 40 -13.38 42.65 10.49
CA GLY A 40 -12.38 42.63 11.55
C GLY A 40 -11.66 41.27 11.64
N PRO A 41 -10.45 41.19 12.22
CA PRO A 41 -9.69 39.92 12.35
C PRO A 41 -10.47 38.81 13.06
N GLU A 42 -11.35 39.18 13.99
CA GLU A 42 -12.18 38.25 14.75
C GLU A 42 -13.29 37.60 13.90
N ASP A 43 -13.82 38.32 12.91
CA ASP A 43 -14.84 37.83 11.98
C ASP A 43 -14.25 36.86 10.96
N ILE A 44 -13.02 37.13 10.53
CA ILE A 44 -12.24 36.25 9.65
C ILE A 44 -11.97 34.91 10.37
N GLY A 45 -11.50 34.98 11.61
CA GLY A 45 -11.17 33.79 12.42
C GLY A 45 -12.35 32.87 12.70
N LYS A 46 -13.58 33.41 12.79
CA LYS A 46 -14.81 32.62 12.98
C LYS A 46 -15.37 32.04 11.68
N ARG A 47 -15.23 32.75 10.56
CA ARG A 47 -15.82 32.37 9.25
C ARG A 47 -14.99 31.37 8.46
N ILE A 48 -13.65 31.47 8.47
CA ILE A 48 -12.77 30.53 7.73
C ILE A 48 -13.06 29.06 8.07
N PRO A 49 -13.19 28.65 9.35
CA PRO A 49 -13.50 27.27 9.69
C PRO A 49 -14.87 26.79 9.20
N LEU A 50 -15.89 27.67 9.19
CA LEU A 50 -17.23 27.36 8.69
C LEU A 50 -17.22 27.13 7.17
N LEU A 51 -16.50 27.98 6.43
CA LEU A 51 -16.29 27.84 5.00
C LEU A 51 -15.53 26.55 4.68
N ALA A 52 -14.44 26.28 5.41
CA ALA A 52 -13.67 25.05 5.27
C ALA A 52 -14.54 23.81 5.51
N LYS A 53 -15.40 23.84 6.54
CA LYS A 53 -16.35 22.75 6.82
C LYS A 53 -17.35 22.55 5.66
N LYS A 54 -17.95 23.61 5.13
CA LYS A 54 -18.88 23.51 3.99
C LYS A 54 -18.20 22.93 2.76
N VAL A 55 -16.95 23.31 2.48
CA VAL A 55 -16.14 22.75 1.38
C VAL A 55 -15.92 21.24 1.58
N ILE A 56 -15.58 20.80 2.80
CA ILE A 56 -15.42 19.37 3.13
C ILE A 56 -16.75 18.61 2.96
N ASP A 57 -17.87 19.19 3.39
CA ASP A 57 -19.19 18.57 3.26
C ASP A 57 -19.60 18.44 1.78
N ILE A 58 -19.30 19.44 0.95
CA ILE A 58 -19.52 19.37 -0.51
C ILE A 58 -18.65 18.26 -1.12
N ASP A 59 -17.37 18.21 -0.78
CA ASP A 59 -16.45 17.19 -1.32
C ASP A 59 -16.92 15.76 -0.97
N SER A 60 -17.35 15.55 0.27
CA SER A 60 -17.90 14.28 0.75
C SER A 60 -19.13 13.84 -0.05
N ARG A 61 -20.07 14.76 -0.30
CA ARG A 61 -21.28 14.48 -1.11
C ARG A 61 -20.96 14.24 -2.57
N LEU A 62 -19.98 14.95 -3.13
CA LEU A 62 -19.49 14.68 -4.49
C LEU A 62 -18.81 13.32 -4.59
N VAL A 63 -18.17 12.81 -3.53
CA VAL A 63 -17.68 11.42 -3.53
C VAL A 63 -18.86 10.45 -3.56
N GLU A 64 -19.86 10.62 -2.69
CA GLU A 64 -21.05 9.75 -2.64
C GLU A 64 -21.82 9.71 -3.97
N ALA A 65 -22.09 10.87 -4.59
CA ALA A 65 -22.80 10.95 -5.85
C ALA A 65 -22.09 10.21 -7.00
N PHE A 66 -20.76 10.22 -6.98
CA PHE A 66 -19.99 9.55 -8.03
C PHE A 66 -19.81 8.05 -7.77
N ASP A 67 -19.69 7.64 -6.50
CA ASP A 67 -19.81 6.22 -6.13
C ASP A 67 -21.17 5.67 -6.59
N PHE A 68 -22.22 6.47 -6.40
CA PHE A 68 -23.56 6.16 -6.89
C PHE A 68 -23.58 6.05 -8.42
N ALA A 69 -23.07 7.06 -9.14
CA ALA A 69 -23.05 7.04 -10.60
C ALA A 69 -22.24 5.85 -11.15
N ALA A 70 -21.09 5.55 -10.57
CA ALA A 70 -20.28 4.41 -10.97
C ALA A 70 -21.01 3.07 -10.73
N ALA A 71 -21.77 2.96 -9.63
CA ALA A 71 -22.65 1.82 -9.40
C ALA A 71 -23.69 1.66 -10.52
N LEU A 72 -24.35 2.74 -10.96
CA LEU A 72 -25.31 2.69 -12.08
C LEU A 72 -24.70 2.16 -13.37
N TYR A 73 -23.55 2.71 -13.75
CA TYR A 73 -22.85 2.31 -14.98
C TYR A 73 -22.18 0.93 -14.88
N GLY A 74 -22.31 0.25 -13.74
CA GLY A 74 -21.76 -1.09 -13.52
C GLY A 74 -20.24 -1.10 -13.46
N HIS A 75 -19.62 0.03 -13.16
CA HIS A 75 -18.19 0.09 -12.91
C HIS A 75 -17.93 -0.37 -11.47
N ALA A 76 -17.08 -1.38 -11.30
CA ALA A 76 -16.53 -1.68 -10.00
C ALA A 76 -15.67 -0.48 -9.55
N THR A 77 -16.10 0.21 -8.50
CA THR A 77 -15.38 1.37 -7.95
C THR A 77 -14.18 0.93 -7.13
N THR A 78 -14.21 -0.30 -6.60
CA THR A 78 -13.17 -0.91 -5.77
C THR A 78 -12.71 -2.24 -6.36
N ASP A 79 -11.42 -2.54 -6.18
CA ASP A 79 -10.83 -3.83 -6.47
C ASP A 79 -11.22 -4.86 -5.40
N GLY A 80 -11.67 -6.05 -5.81
CA GLY A 80 -12.18 -7.07 -4.90
C GLY A 80 -11.11 -7.77 -4.05
N LEU A 81 -9.83 -7.69 -4.43
CA LEU A 81 -8.73 -8.30 -3.69
C LEU A 81 -8.20 -7.36 -2.60
N THR A 82 -8.08 -6.08 -2.90
CA THR A 82 -7.39 -5.10 -2.05
C THR A 82 -8.31 -4.08 -1.39
N GLY A 83 -9.52 -3.88 -1.91
CA GLY A 83 -10.43 -2.80 -1.48
C GLY A 83 -10.03 -1.41 -1.98
N PHE A 84 -8.88 -1.26 -2.66
CA PHE A 84 -8.47 0.02 -3.26
C PHE A 84 -9.39 0.39 -4.42
N ARG A 85 -9.44 1.68 -4.76
CA ARG A 85 -10.25 2.16 -5.89
C ARG A 85 -9.66 1.67 -7.22
N THR A 86 -10.50 1.42 -8.21
CA THR A 86 -10.04 0.92 -9.52
C THR A 86 -9.46 2.04 -10.39
N LYS A 87 -8.61 1.69 -11.36
CA LYS A 87 -8.16 2.63 -12.41
C LYS A 87 -9.32 3.32 -13.13
N ALA A 88 -10.39 2.58 -13.42
CA ALA A 88 -11.56 3.13 -14.09
C ALA A 88 -12.21 4.25 -13.24
N TYR A 89 -12.31 4.05 -11.93
CA TYR A 89 -12.79 5.07 -11.01
C TYR A 89 -11.84 6.29 -10.96
N PHE A 90 -10.53 6.05 -10.92
CA PHE A 90 -9.55 7.14 -11.00
C PHE A 90 -9.73 7.99 -12.26
N ASP A 91 -9.72 7.37 -13.44
CA ASP A 91 -9.75 8.06 -14.73
C ASP A 91 -11.04 8.87 -14.93
N THR A 92 -12.17 8.34 -14.49
CA THR A 92 -13.50 8.93 -14.73
C THR A 92 -13.95 9.91 -13.66
N VAL A 93 -13.59 9.67 -12.39
CA VAL A 93 -14.10 10.42 -11.24
C VAL A 93 -13.06 11.33 -10.62
N VAL A 94 -11.87 10.80 -10.34
CA VAL A 94 -10.90 11.47 -9.48
C VAL A 94 -9.99 12.41 -10.27
N LYS A 95 -9.43 11.92 -11.38
CA LYS A 95 -8.50 12.67 -12.22
C LYS A 95 -9.03 14.04 -12.69
N PRO A 96 -10.30 14.18 -13.13
CA PRO A 96 -10.85 15.48 -13.52
C PRO A 96 -10.90 16.50 -12.36
N ARG A 97 -11.10 16.02 -11.12
CA ARG A 97 -11.12 16.89 -9.93
C ARG A 97 -9.73 17.36 -9.57
N LEU A 98 -8.76 16.44 -9.57
CA LEU A 98 -7.35 16.72 -9.27
C LEU A 98 -6.71 17.75 -10.19
N ALA A 99 -7.22 17.93 -11.41
CA ALA A 99 -6.74 18.95 -12.34
C ALA A 99 -6.75 20.36 -11.74
N GLN A 100 -7.71 20.66 -10.85
CA GLN A 100 -7.84 21.97 -10.21
C GLN A 100 -7.13 22.08 -8.86
N HIS A 101 -6.60 20.98 -8.32
CA HIS A 101 -5.86 21.02 -7.07
C HIS A 101 -4.42 21.53 -7.33
N PRO A 102 -4.00 22.63 -6.67
CA PRO A 102 -2.66 23.18 -6.88
C PRO A 102 -1.57 22.36 -6.20
N ASN A 103 -1.87 21.76 -5.04
CA ASN A 103 -0.90 21.08 -4.19
C ASN A 103 -1.28 19.61 -4.04
N LEU A 104 -0.62 18.75 -4.82
CA LEU A 104 -0.77 17.31 -4.68
C LEU A 104 0.49 16.55 -5.10
N ALA A 105 0.70 15.40 -4.47
CA ALA A 105 1.73 14.44 -4.81
C ALA A 105 1.07 13.18 -5.36
N TYR A 106 1.70 12.62 -6.39
CA TYR A 106 1.27 11.39 -7.04
C TYR A 106 2.39 10.37 -6.95
N LEU A 107 2.10 9.22 -6.34
CA LEU A 107 3.02 8.09 -6.25
C LEU A 107 2.49 6.94 -7.11
N MET A 108 3.40 6.28 -7.82
CA MET A 108 3.18 5.00 -8.49
C MET A 108 4.05 3.95 -7.82
N VAL A 109 3.42 2.86 -7.41
CA VAL A 109 4.04 1.77 -6.65
C VAL A 109 3.89 0.49 -7.44
N ASP A 110 4.96 -0.29 -7.57
CA ASP A 110 4.93 -1.59 -8.23
C ASP A 110 5.72 -2.63 -7.44
N ILE A 111 5.20 -3.86 -7.35
CA ILE A 111 5.88 -4.96 -6.67
C ILE A 111 6.98 -5.54 -7.58
N ASP A 112 8.22 -5.45 -7.13
CA ASP A 112 9.36 -5.90 -7.92
C ASP A 112 9.34 -7.40 -8.16
N GLN A 113 9.60 -7.81 -9.40
CA GLN A 113 9.69 -9.22 -9.79
C GLN A 113 8.45 -10.07 -9.41
N PHE A 114 7.26 -9.46 -9.32
CA PHE A 114 6.05 -10.15 -8.85
C PHE A 114 5.69 -11.41 -9.66
N LYS A 115 5.91 -11.39 -10.98
CA LYS A 115 5.79 -12.60 -11.80
C LYS A 115 6.67 -13.74 -11.29
N ARG A 116 7.93 -13.47 -10.95
CA ARG A 116 8.88 -14.47 -10.46
C ARG A 116 8.49 -14.99 -9.06
N TYR A 117 7.89 -14.12 -8.24
CA TYR A 117 7.30 -14.51 -6.97
C TYR A 117 6.14 -15.49 -7.21
N ASN A 118 5.20 -15.18 -8.10
CA ASN A 118 4.10 -16.07 -8.47
C ASN A 118 4.58 -17.40 -9.07
N ASP A 119 5.59 -17.36 -9.95
CA ASP A 119 6.18 -18.57 -10.54
C ASP A 119 6.81 -19.48 -9.46
N SER A 120 7.25 -18.91 -8.34
CA SER A 120 7.91 -19.63 -7.24
C SER A 120 6.93 -20.13 -6.17
N TYR A 121 5.89 -19.37 -5.87
CA TYR A 121 5.00 -19.62 -4.72
C TYR A 121 3.53 -19.87 -5.11
N GLY A 122 3.16 -19.66 -6.37
CA GLY A 122 1.79 -19.77 -6.86
C GLY A 122 0.97 -18.49 -6.65
N HIS A 123 -0.11 -18.39 -7.44
CA HIS A 123 -1.02 -17.23 -7.40
C HIS A 123 -1.68 -16.97 -6.03
N PRO A 124 -2.10 -17.97 -5.22
CA PRO A 124 -2.68 -17.70 -3.91
C PRO A 124 -1.73 -16.93 -2.97
N GLN A 125 -0.44 -17.26 -3.02
CA GLN A 125 0.61 -16.55 -2.27
C GLN A 125 0.87 -15.17 -2.87
N GLY A 126 0.76 -15.02 -4.19
CA GLY A 126 0.75 -13.71 -4.85
C GLY A 126 -0.36 -12.80 -4.36
N ASP A 127 -1.58 -13.32 -4.22
CA ASP A 127 -2.71 -12.57 -3.70
C ASP A 127 -2.48 -12.11 -2.26
N GLU A 128 -1.90 -12.98 -1.41
CA GLU A 128 -1.48 -12.61 -0.05
C GLU A 128 -0.39 -11.51 -0.07
N ALA A 129 0.61 -11.63 -0.95
CA ALA A 129 1.63 -10.60 -1.11
C ALA A 129 1.02 -9.23 -1.50
N ILE A 130 0.06 -9.22 -2.43
CA ILE A 130 -0.69 -8.02 -2.80
C ILE A 130 -1.46 -7.44 -1.60
N ARG A 131 -2.18 -8.27 -0.84
CA ARG A 131 -2.90 -7.83 0.38
C ARG A 131 -1.95 -7.23 1.42
N SER A 132 -0.77 -7.81 1.58
CA SER A 132 0.25 -7.29 2.50
C SER A 132 0.79 -5.93 2.06
N VAL A 133 1.14 -5.79 0.78
CA VAL A 133 1.64 -4.51 0.23
C VAL A 133 0.57 -3.43 0.35
N THR A 134 -0.67 -3.72 -0.04
CA THR A 134 -1.77 -2.75 0.08
C THR A 134 -2.12 -2.41 1.52
N GLY A 135 -2.04 -3.37 2.45
CA GLY A 135 -2.16 -3.12 3.87
C GLY A 135 -1.07 -2.21 4.43
N VAL A 136 0.17 -2.28 3.92
CA VAL A 136 1.24 -1.31 4.29
C VAL A 136 0.91 0.06 3.74
N ILE A 137 0.58 0.15 2.45
CA ILE A 137 0.23 1.42 1.80
C ILE A 137 -0.88 2.11 2.59
N GLN A 138 -1.95 1.39 2.94
CA GLN A 138 -3.10 1.96 3.67
C GLN A 138 -2.74 2.44 5.09
N ARG A 139 -1.77 1.82 5.76
CA ARG A 139 -1.34 2.27 7.10
C ARG A 139 -0.39 3.46 7.07
N VAL A 140 0.45 3.55 6.03
CA VAL A 140 1.52 4.56 5.93
C VAL A 140 1.03 5.81 5.20
N ALA A 141 0.21 5.66 4.17
CA ALA A 141 -0.27 6.78 3.37
C ALA A 141 -1.30 7.61 4.17
N PRO A 142 -1.13 8.94 4.27
CA PRO A 142 -2.04 9.82 5.00
C PRO A 142 -3.26 10.21 4.15
N THR A 143 -3.81 9.27 3.38
CA THR A 143 -4.84 9.53 2.36
C THR A 143 -5.62 8.27 2.05
N ASP A 144 -6.91 8.44 1.71
CA ASP A 144 -7.77 7.37 1.21
C ASP A 144 -7.80 7.29 -0.33
N LEU A 145 -7.07 8.18 -1.01
CA LEU A 145 -6.93 8.17 -2.47
C LEU A 145 -5.91 7.12 -2.91
N LEU A 146 -6.30 5.86 -2.71
CA LEU A 146 -5.51 4.66 -2.97
C LEU A 146 -6.13 3.88 -4.12
N PHE A 147 -5.33 3.56 -5.14
CA PHE A 147 -5.82 2.94 -6.37
C PHE A 147 -5.02 1.72 -6.76
N ARG A 148 -5.69 0.75 -7.39
CA ARG A 148 -5.05 -0.37 -8.08
C ARG A 148 -5.19 -0.18 -9.58
N PHE A 149 -4.05 -0.03 -10.27
CA PHE A 149 -4.00 0.28 -11.69
C PHE A 149 -3.82 -0.96 -12.57
N GLY A 150 -3.14 -1.98 -12.04
CA GLY A 150 -2.87 -3.25 -12.71
C GLY A 150 -2.83 -4.43 -11.74
N GLY A 151 -2.21 -5.53 -12.18
CA GLY A 151 -2.06 -6.74 -11.35
C GLY A 151 -1.23 -6.48 -10.09
N GLU A 152 -0.10 -5.79 -10.23
CA GLU A 152 0.83 -5.47 -9.15
C GLU A 152 1.15 -3.97 -9.01
N GLU A 153 0.39 -3.12 -9.72
CA GLU A 153 0.61 -1.68 -9.80
C GLU A 153 -0.46 -0.91 -9.01
N PHE A 154 0.00 0.04 -8.20
CA PHE A 154 -0.83 0.86 -7.34
C PHE A 154 -0.50 2.35 -7.49
N SER A 155 -1.45 3.20 -7.13
CA SER A 155 -1.21 4.63 -7.01
C SER A 155 -1.69 5.17 -5.67
N VAL A 156 -0.95 6.13 -5.12
CA VAL A 156 -1.25 6.86 -3.90
C VAL A 156 -1.25 8.35 -4.23
N ILE A 157 -2.31 9.05 -3.86
CA ILE A 157 -2.45 10.48 -4.13
C ILE A 157 -2.62 11.23 -2.82
N VAL A 158 -1.70 12.15 -2.55
CA VAL A 158 -1.74 12.99 -1.35
C VAL A 158 -2.09 14.41 -1.78
N VAL A 159 -3.13 14.99 -1.20
CA VAL A 159 -3.59 16.36 -1.44
C VAL A 159 -3.47 17.17 -0.16
N GLY A 160 -3.05 18.44 -0.25
CA GLY A 160 -2.89 19.28 0.94
C GLY A 160 -1.89 20.42 0.74
N TYR A 161 -2.03 21.47 1.56
CA TYR A 161 -1.16 22.66 1.47
C TYR A 161 0.28 22.42 1.90
N ASP A 162 0.52 21.37 2.69
CA ASP A 162 1.82 20.92 3.21
C ASP A 162 2.46 19.82 2.32
N VAL A 163 1.85 19.52 1.18
CA VAL A 163 2.35 18.53 0.24
C VAL A 163 3.51 19.11 -0.54
N GLU A 164 4.69 18.95 0.05
CA GLU A 164 5.98 19.25 -0.56
C GLU A 164 6.71 17.97 -0.97
N ARG A 165 7.74 18.14 -1.80
CA ARG A 165 8.56 17.04 -2.30
C ARG A 165 9.15 16.18 -1.18
N GLU A 166 9.64 16.80 -0.11
CA GLU A 166 10.26 16.06 0.99
C GLU A 166 9.24 15.19 1.74
N THR A 167 8.04 15.73 2.01
CA THR A 167 6.95 15.00 2.65
C THR A 167 6.50 13.82 1.78
N ALA A 168 6.30 14.06 0.48
CA ALA A 168 5.91 13.01 -0.46
C ALA A 168 6.98 11.89 -0.57
N TYR A 169 8.26 12.27 -0.59
CA TYR A 169 9.38 11.33 -0.59
C TYR A 169 9.41 10.49 0.69
N LYS A 170 9.22 11.09 1.86
CA LYS A 170 9.17 10.37 3.14
C LYS A 170 8.05 9.33 3.17
N ILE A 171 6.88 9.66 2.63
CA ILE A 171 5.76 8.71 2.52
C ILE A 171 6.16 7.51 1.65
N ALA A 172 6.76 7.77 0.47
CA ALA A 172 7.23 6.70 -0.41
C ALA A 172 8.30 5.83 0.26
N GLU A 173 9.30 6.43 0.89
CA GLU A 173 10.38 5.68 1.55
C GLU A 173 9.86 4.85 2.73
N ASN A 174 8.92 5.38 3.52
CA ASN A 174 8.27 4.63 4.58
C ASN A 174 7.48 3.44 4.02
N ILE A 175 6.74 3.60 2.91
CA ILE A 175 6.05 2.47 2.25
C ILE A 175 7.07 1.41 1.82
N ARG A 176 8.15 1.82 1.15
CA ARG A 176 9.19 0.92 0.64
C ARG A 176 9.85 0.13 1.77
N GLU A 177 10.26 0.81 2.83
CA GLU A 177 10.88 0.19 4.01
C GLU A 177 9.93 -0.77 4.72
N GLU A 178 8.68 -0.37 4.95
CA GLU A 178 7.71 -1.19 5.67
C GLU A 178 7.29 -2.42 4.86
N VAL A 179 7.18 -2.32 3.52
CA VAL A 179 7.00 -3.48 2.66
C VAL A 179 8.18 -4.44 2.78
N GLN A 180 9.41 -3.91 2.76
CA GLN A 180 10.62 -4.70 2.88
C GLN A 180 10.72 -5.44 4.23
N LYS A 181 10.13 -4.88 5.31
CA LYS A 181 10.12 -5.46 6.67
C LYS A 181 9.00 -6.50 6.90
N ASN A 182 7.98 -6.61 6.04
CA ASN A 182 6.69 -7.22 6.39
C ASN A 182 6.66 -8.78 6.50
N VAL A 183 5.70 -9.27 7.31
CA VAL A 183 5.59 -10.61 7.94
C VAL A 183 5.20 -11.76 7.00
N ILE A 184 4.62 -11.50 5.82
CA ILE A 184 4.23 -12.59 4.89
C ILE A 184 5.44 -13.40 4.41
N GLN A 185 6.61 -12.77 4.32
CA GLN A 185 7.88 -13.46 4.06
C GLN A 185 8.19 -14.51 5.14
N VAL A 186 7.82 -14.25 6.41
CA VAL A 186 7.97 -15.17 7.54
C VAL A 186 6.97 -16.34 7.46
N MET A 187 5.73 -16.09 7.04
CA MET A 187 4.70 -17.13 6.96
C MET A 187 4.95 -18.10 5.80
N ALA A 188 5.42 -17.61 4.65
CA ALA A 188 5.87 -18.45 3.54
C ALA A 188 7.08 -19.32 3.94
N ALA A 189 8.05 -18.73 4.65
CA ALA A 189 9.17 -19.46 5.25
C ALA A 189 8.67 -20.61 6.15
N ARG A 190 7.66 -20.34 6.97
CA ARG A 190 7.10 -21.29 7.92
C ARG A 190 6.36 -22.46 7.25
N SER A 191 5.45 -22.19 6.32
CA SER A 191 4.70 -23.25 5.63
C SER A 191 5.65 -24.23 4.94
N VAL A 192 6.76 -23.72 4.41
CA VAL A 192 7.77 -24.56 3.76
C VAL A 192 8.66 -25.27 4.78
N ALA A 193 9.02 -24.62 5.89
CA ALA A 193 9.69 -25.30 6.98
C ALA A 193 8.87 -26.48 7.51
N GLU A 194 7.55 -26.33 7.62
CA GLU A 194 6.61 -27.39 8.02
C GLU A 194 6.54 -28.55 6.99
N ASP A 195 6.47 -28.25 5.68
CA ASP A 195 6.50 -29.26 4.61
C ASP A 195 7.85 -30.03 4.57
N LEU A 196 8.96 -29.29 4.63
CA LEU A 196 10.30 -29.88 4.65
C LEU A 196 10.50 -30.77 5.87
N THR A 197 10.01 -30.34 7.04
CA THR A 197 10.04 -31.14 8.28
C THR A 197 9.28 -32.44 8.11
N THR A 198 8.10 -32.40 7.48
CA THR A 198 7.29 -33.58 7.22
C THR A 198 8.02 -34.56 6.30
N ARG A 199 8.55 -34.08 5.17
CA ARG A 199 9.29 -34.91 4.21
C ARG A 199 10.55 -35.54 4.82
N ILE A 200 11.29 -34.78 5.62
CA ILE A 200 12.48 -35.29 6.33
C ILE A 200 12.09 -36.38 7.34
N SER A 201 10.99 -36.19 8.07
CA SER A 201 10.49 -37.19 9.02
C SER A 201 10.10 -38.49 8.32
N GLU A 202 9.45 -38.39 7.15
CA GLU A 202 9.05 -39.53 6.33
C GLU A 202 10.24 -40.27 5.70
N GLU A 203 11.21 -39.54 5.14
CA GLU A 203 12.36 -40.12 4.42
C GLU A 203 13.39 -40.76 5.36
N TYR A 204 13.59 -40.21 6.54
CA TYR A 204 14.62 -40.66 7.48
C TYR A 204 14.10 -41.39 8.72
N GLY A 205 12.77 -41.54 8.87
CA GLY A 205 12.16 -42.18 10.03
C GLY A 205 12.50 -41.50 11.36
N MET A 206 12.92 -40.23 11.31
CA MET A 206 13.33 -39.47 12.48
C MET A 206 12.09 -39.09 13.29
N MET A 207 11.93 -39.77 14.43
CA MET A 207 10.97 -39.40 15.48
C MET A 207 11.23 -37.91 15.81
N MET A 208 10.19 -37.07 15.74
CA MET A 208 10.20 -35.62 16.03
C MET A 208 11.18 -35.24 17.16
N ASN A 209 12.45 -35.05 16.81
CA ASN A 209 13.49 -34.86 17.82
C ASN A 209 13.24 -33.51 18.47
N LYS A 210 13.44 -33.42 19.78
CA LYS A 210 13.22 -32.19 20.56
C LYS A 210 13.85 -30.97 19.87
N GLU A 211 14.99 -31.15 19.20
CA GLU A 211 15.72 -30.13 18.44
C GLU A 211 14.90 -29.48 17.31
N PHE A 212 14.11 -30.24 16.54
CA PHE A 212 13.25 -29.68 15.48
C PHE A 212 12.03 -28.93 16.04
N ARG A 213 11.57 -29.35 17.23
CA ARG A 213 10.48 -28.69 17.93
C ARG A 213 10.91 -27.32 18.45
N VAL A 214 12.16 -27.17 18.89
CA VAL A 214 12.75 -25.89 19.29
C VAL A 214 12.79 -24.91 18.11
N ILE A 215 13.10 -25.39 16.89
CA ILE A 215 13.04 -24.57 15.67
C ILE A 215 11.59 -24.08 15.45
N LEU A 216 10.60 -24.97 15.46
CA LEU A 216 9.18 -24.62 15.31
C LEU A 216 8.63 -23.74 16.44
N GLU A 217 9.06 -23.96 17.69
CA GLU A 217 8.69 -23.16 18.87
C GLU A 217 9.31 -21.76 18.83
N ALA A 218 10.56 -21.64 18.38
CA ALA A 218 11.22 -20.35 18.14
C ALA A 218 10.58 -19.58 16.96
N PHE A 219 10.14 -20.29 15.91
CA PHE A 219 9.26 -19.70 14.87
C PHE A 219 7.88 -19.30 15.42
N GLY A 220 7.36 -20.01 16.43
CA GLY A 220 6.11 -19.67 17.11
C GLY A 220 6.24 -18.45 18.05
N ALA A 221 7.40 -18.27 18.67
CA ALA A 221 7.68 -17.19 19.62
C ALA A 221 7.83 -15.80 18.94
N THR A 222 8.18 -15.76 17.65
CA THR A 222 8.25 -14.51 16.87
C THR A 222 6.89 -13.94 16.47
N LYS A 223 5.77 -14.63 16.80
CA LYS A 223 4.40 -14.12 16.69
C LYS A 223 4.16 -12.76 17.35
N HIS A 224 5.01 -12.36 18.31
CA HIS A 224 4.78 -11.20 19.17
C HIS A 224 5.86 -10.13 19.10
N THR A 225 6.88 -10.27 18.25
CA THR A 225 7.98 -9.31 18.17
C THR A 225 7.82 -8.43 16.94
N SER A 226 7.21 -7.25 17.13
CA SER A 226 6.93 -6.25 16.08
C SER A 226 8.17 -5.51 15.56
N SER A 227 9.39 -5.90 15.94
CA SER A 227 10.61 -5.08 15.71
C SER A 227 11.91 -5.85 15.47
N THR A 228 11.88 -7.18 15.31
CA THR A 228 13.11 -7.97 15.15
C THR A 228 13.34 -8.28 13.67
N SER A 229 14.53 -7.96 13.15
CA SER A 229 14.83 -8.18 11.73
C SER A 229 14.85 -9.69 11.41
N HIS A 230 14.48 -10.05 10.18
CA HIS A 230 14.53 -11.44 9.68
C HIS A 230 15.87 -12.11 9.95
N GLU A 231 16.95 -11.34 9.87
CA GLU A 231 18.32 -11.80 10.02
C GLU A 231 18.66 -12.13 11.48
N GLU A 232 18.20 -11.34 12.44
CA GLU A 232 18.38 -11.63 13.87
C GLU A 232 17.61 -12.88 14.30
N VAL A 233 16.38 -13.05 13.80
CA VAL A 233 15.57 -14.25 14.05
C VAL A 233 16.25 -15.49 13.45
N LEU A 234 16.73 -15.41 12.20
CA LEU A 234 17.46 -16.50 11.57
C LEU A 234 18.74 -16.84 12.34
N GLN A 235 19.55 -15.85 12.72
CA GLN A 235 20.81 -16.08 13.43
C GLN A 235 20.57 -16.70 14.81
N ALA A 236 19.52 -16.29 15.52
CA ALA A 236 19.14 -16.91 16.79
C ALA A 236 18.69 -18.38 16.62
N LEU A 237 17.94 -18.68 15.56
CA LEU A 237 17.49 -20.03 15.21
C LEU A 237 18.66 -20.94 14.82
N ILE A 238 19.54 -20.47 13.94
CA ILE A 238 20.76 -21.18 13.53
C ILE A 238 21.68 -21.40 14.74
N GLY A 239 21.80 -20.39 15.61
CA GLY A 239 22.60 -20.47 16.83
C GLY A 239 22.09 -21.52 17.81
N SER A 240 20.78 -21.55 18.09
CA SER A 240 20.16 -22.58 18.94
C SER A 240 20.30 -23.97 18.32
N ALA A 241 19.99 -24.11 17.03
CA ALA A 241 20.14 -25.38 16.33
C ALA A 241 21.59 -25.90 16.42
N ARG A 242 22.59 -25.05 16.12
CA ARG A 242 24.02 -25.42 16.23
C ARG A 242 24.43 -25.83 17.65
N SER A 243 23.96 -25.11 18.67
CA SER A 243 24.30 -25.40 20.08
C SER A 243 23.75 -26.75 20.54
N GLU A 244 22.57 -27.13 20.09
CA GLU A 244 21.91 -28.39 20.49
C GLU A 244 22.41 -29.58 19.64
N MET A 245 22.83 -29.31 18.40
CA MET A 245 23.36 -30.30 17.43
C MET A 245 24.81 -30.75 17.67
N ALA A 246 25.58 -30.07 18.52
CA ALA A 246 26.98 -30.41 18.81
C ALA A 246 27.17 -31.74 19.58
N ASN A 247 26.09 -32.42 19.97
CA ASN A 247 26.11 -33.59 20.88
C ASN A 247 25.92 -34.98 20.21
N GLN A 248 25.83 -35.11 18.87
CA GLN A 248 25.67 -36.43 18.21
C GLN A 248 26.49 -36.60 16.91
N GLU A 249 27.56 -37.41 16.96
CA GLU A 249 28.57 -37.52 15.88
C GLU A 249 28.11 -38.17 14.56
N ASN A 250 27.10 -39.05 14.56
CA ASN A 250 26.70 -39.81 13.35
C ASN A 250 25.48 -39.25 12.60
N LEU A 251 24.84 -38.23 13.17
CA LEU A 251 23.70 -37.52 12.57
C LEU A 251 24.17 -36.26 11.80
N MET A 252 25.37 -35.75 12.10
CA MET A 252 25.92 -34.49 11.59
C MET A 252 25.97 -34.37 10.07
N GLN A 253 26.34 -35.42 9.32
CA GLN A 253 26.48 -35.32 7.86
C GLN A 253 25.13 -35.12 7.16
N LYS A 254 24.10 -35.90 7.56
CA LYS A 254 22.73 -35.78 7.04
C LYS A 254 22.02 -34.52 7.55
N GLN A 255 22.32 -34.11 8.79
CA GLN A 255 21.82 -32.88 9.40
C GLN A 255 22.39 -31.60 8.75
N THR A 256 23.66 -31.62 8.33
CA THR A 256 24.29 -30.48 7.63
C THR A 256 23.64 -30.27 6.27
N THR A 257 23.32 -31.34 5.53
CA THR A 257 22.59 -31.24 4.26
C THR A 257 21.20 -30.63 4.44
N ILE A 258 20.46 -31.03 5.46
CA ILE A 258 19.12 -30.48 5.77
C ILE A 258 19.21 -29.01 6.17
N LEU A 259 20.16 -28.62 7.03
CA LEU A 259 20.36 -27.23 7.39
C LEU A 259 20.82 -26.39 6.19
N ASP A 260 21.64 -26.95 5.30
CA ASP A 260 22.03 -26.29 4.05
C ASP A 260 20.87 -26.16 3.08
N GLU A 261 19.95 -27.12 3.03
CA GLU A 261 18.71 -27.02 2.24
C GLU A 261 17.76 -25.98 2.81
N ILE A 262 17.55 -25.96 4.13
CA ILE A 262 16.78 -24.92 4.83
C ILE A 262 17.45 -23.56 4.60
N HIS A 263 18.78 -23.45 4.75
CA HIS A 263 19.52 -22.21 4.50
C HIS A 263 19.39 -21.76 3.06
N GLN A 264 19.63 -22.64 2.08
CA GLN A 264 19.48 -22.31 0.67
C GLN A 264 18.06 -21.92 0.33
N TYR A 265 17.06 -22.51 0.99
CA TYR A 265 15.66 -22.18 0.76
C TYR A 265 15.25 -20.87 1.42
N LEU A 266 15.65 -20.64 2.68
CA LEU A 266 15.47 -19.36 3.38
C LEU A 266 16.22 -18.22 2.67
N TYR A 267 17.39 -18.50 2.08
CA TYR A 267 18.12 -17.58 1.21
C TYR A 267 17.38 -17.31 -0.11
N ARG A 268 16.58 -18.27 -0.58
CA ARG A 268 15.71 -18.12 -1.76
C ARG A 268 14.39 -17.42 -1.45
N LEU A 269 14.02 -17.19 -0.19
CA LEU A 269 12.84 -16.39 0.14
C LEU A 269 13.00 -15.01 -0.48
N GLN A 270 12.22 -14.77 -1.54
CA GLN A 270 12.24 -13.48 -2.19
C GLN A 270 11.67 -12.46 -1.22
N ARG A 271 12.52 -11.53 -0.79
CA ARG A 271 12.05 -10.32 -0.12
C ARG A 271 11.12 -9.61 -1.11
N LEU A 272 9.87 -9.43 -0.71
CA LEU A 272 8.95 -8.54 -1.41
C LEU A 272 9.52 -7.13 -1.27
N THR A 273 9.89 -6.55 -2.40
CA THR A 273 10.27 -5.15 -2.51
C THR A 273 9.33 -4.46 -3.47
N VAL A 274 9.26 -3.15 -3.35
CA VAL A 274 8.52 -2.30 -4.26
C VAL A 274 9.45 -1.23 -4.80
N SER A 275 9.24 -0.87 -6.06
CA SER A 275 9.78 0.35 -6.64
C SER A 275 8.70 1.43 -6.59
N ILE A 276 9.07 2.65 -6.25
CA ILE A 276 8.14 3.78 -6.19
C ILE A 276 8.69 4.95 -6.99
N GLY A 277 7.87 5.42 -7.93
CA GLY A 277 8.06 6.69 -8.62
C GLY A 277 7.10 7.72 -8.07
N GLY A 278 7.61 8.89 -7.67
CA GLY A 278 6.78 9.95 -7.12
C GLY A 278 7.05 11.29 -7.78
N ALA A 279 6.02 12.12 -7.85
CA ALA A 279 6.12 13.50 -8.30
C ALA A 279 5.17 14.39 -7.51
N VAL A 280 5.58 15.65 -7.30
CA VAL A 280 4.72 16.71 -6.74
C VAL A 280 4.34 17.67 -7.87
N LYS A 281 3.06 18.06 -7.90
CA LYS A 281 2.48 18.92 -8.93
C LYS A 281 3.01 20.34 -8.83
N ASP A 282 3.43 20.89 -9.96
CA ASP A 282 3.72 22.33 -10.06
C ASP A 282 2.40 23.11 -10.24
N THR A 283 2.34 24.36 -9.77
CA THR A 283 1.10 25.16 -9.63
C THR A 283 0.17 25.13 -10.86
N GLU A 284 0.72 25.19 -12.08
CA GLU A 284 -0.04 25.24 -13.33
C GLU A 284 0.14 23.98 -14.20
N GLU A 285 0.74 22.93 -13.67
CA GLU A 285 1.01 21.73 -14.43
C GLU A 285 -0.28 20.91 -14.68
N PRO A 286 -0.55 20.46 -15.91
CA PRO A 286 -1.60 19.49 -16.19
C PRO A 286 -1.38 18.17 -15.43
N ILE A 287 -2.46 17.58 -14.91
CA ILE A 287 -2.38 16.32 -14.12
C ILE A 287 -1.73 15.16 -14.90
N ASP A 288 -1.90 15.13 -16.23
CA ASP A 288 -1.26 14.13 -17.10
C ASP A 288 0.26 14.21 -17.08
N ASN A 289 0.83 15.41 -16.99
CA ASN A 289 2.28 15.59 -16.92
C ASN A 289 2.82 15.11 -15.56
N LEU A 290 2.08 15.38 -14.47
CA LEU A 290 2.42 14.88 -13.14
C LEU A 290 2.44 13.34 -13.12
N ILE A 291 1.39 12.70 -13.63
CA ILE A 291 1.29 11.24 -13.71
C ILE A 291 2.45 10.69 -14.54
N LYS A 292 2.74 11.32 -15.68
CA LYS A 292 3.86 10.92 -16.54
C LYS A 292 5.21 11.02 -15.82
N ARG A 293 5.45 12.09 -15.03
CA ARG A 293 6.69 12.21 -14.25
C ARG A 293 6.81 11.10 -13.20
N ALA A 294 5.72 10.76 -12.52
CA ALA A 294 5.72 9.65 -11.56
C ALA A 294 5.94 8.29 -12.24
N ASP A 295 5.39 8.07 -13.42
CA ASP A 295 5.60 6.84 -14.22
C ASP A 295 7.04 6.73 -14.73
N ASP A 296 7.57 7.82 -15.31
CA ASP A 296 8.97 7.90 -15.75
C ASP A 296 9.91 7.65 -14.56
N ALA A 297 9.58 8.19 -13.38
CA ALA A 297 10.31 7.93 -12.15
C ALA A 297 10.24 6.46 -11.75
N LEU A 298 9.05 5.84 -11.72
CA LEU A 298 8.90 4.43 -11.39
C LEU A 298 9.74 3.55 -12.33
N TYR A 299 9.74 3.87 -13.62
CA TYR A 299 10.58 3.18 -14.61
C TYR A 299 12.08 3.27 -14.27
N VAL A 300 12.56 4.46 -13.87
CA VAL A 300 13.94 4.63 -13.44
C VAL A 300 14.22 3.86 -12.15
N ALA A 301 13.33 3.90 -11.16
CA ALA A 301 13.47 3.17 -9.90
C ALA A 301 13.64 1.66 -10.14
N LYS A 302 12.78 1.08 -10.99
CA LYS A 302 12.86 -0.35 -11.38
C LYS A 302 14.20 -0.71 -12.05
N LYS A 303 14.78 0.21 -12.82
CA LYS A 303 16.04 0.00 -13.55
C LYS A 303 17.27 0.17 -12.68
N THR A 304 17.32 1.21 -11.86
CA THR A 304 18.51 1.58 -11.10
C THR A 304 18.57 0.86 -9.74
N ARG A 305 17.41 0.56 -9.15
CA ARG A 305 17.27 0.08 -7.76
C ARG A 305 17.95 0.99 -6.74
N ILE A 306 17.94 2.30 -7.02
CA ILE A 306 18.54 3.33 -6.18
C ILE A 306 17.44 4.30 -5.77
N ALA A 307 17.26 4.48 -4.47
CA ALA A 307 16.46 5.58 -3.92
C ALA A 307 17.20 6.90 -4.17
N SER A 308 16.53 7.85 -4.82
CA SER A 308 17.16 9.12 -5.18
C SER A 308 16.13 10.21 -5.44
N SER A 309 16.50 11.42 -5.06
CA SER A 309 15.77 12.60 -5.45
C SER A 309 16.18 13.04 -6.86
N LEU A 310 15.20 13.29 -7.73
CA LEU A 310 15.38 13.81 -9.08
C LEU A 310 15.00 15.31 -9.15
N SER A 311 15.25 15.93 -10.30
CA SER A 311 14.85 17.31 -10.58
C SER A 311 13.33 17.48 -10.67
N ASN A 312 12.85 18.72 -10.56
CA ASN A 312 11.44 19.11 -10.77
C ASN A 312 10.46 18.28 -9.95
N GLY A 313 10.57 18.29 -8.62
CA GLY A 313 9.59 17.63 -7.74
C GLY A 313 9.52 16.10 -7.83
N THR A 314 10.37 15.46 -8.64
CA THR A 314 10.33 14.02 -8.94
C THR A 314 11.30 13.25 -8.04
N PHE A 315 10.97 12.01 -7.69
CA PHE A 315 11.81 11.18 -6.84
C PHE A 315 11.56 9.68 -7.04
N LEU A 316 12.51 8.89 -6.55
CA LEU A 316 12.57 7.44 -6.60
C LEU A 316 12.76 6.91 -5.18
N ALA A 317 11.97 5.91 -4.80
CA ALA A 317 12.22 5.10 -3.61
C ALA A 317 12.30 3.63 -4.03
#